data_AF-A0A965BJG6-F1
#
_entry.id   AF-A0A965BJG6-F1
#
_cell.length_a   1.000
_cell.length_b   1.000
_cell.length_c   1.000
_cell.angle_alpha   90.00
_cell.angle_beta   90.00
_cell.angle_gamma   90.00
#
_symmetry.space_group_name_H-M   'P 1'
#
loop_
_entity.id
_entity.type
_entity.pdbx_description
1 polymer ?
#
loop_
_entity_poly.entity_id
_entity_poly.type
_entity_poly.pdbx_seq_one_letter_code
_entity_poly.pdbx_strand_id
1 'polypeptide(L)'
;MRDEVSLNLRRPDPLPGNPTGMKDANQMNVAPNPDTNSVGNHAMPSPGRAAYFECFSGASGDMILGALVDAGWPVADLEEALNAVDLDGWTLEVKPTKKGALRATQVTIRVAGAQPERTVLDIAPIIRASRLSETVKSRVLGLFDELADVEALQHDEAPDTVHFHEVGAVDSILDIVGAVAGLEALGVTHVFVSPINVGGGTVDTRDGILPVPGPATLELLRRRNIPIY
;
A
#
# COMPACT_ATOMS: atom_id res chain seq x y z
N MET A 1 23.32 -20.93 35.15
CA MET A 1 22.79 -22.27 34.87
C MET A 1 22.10 -22.15 33.53
N ARG A 2 22.73 -22.70 32.48
CA ARG A 2 22.32 -22.60 31.08
C ARG A 2 21.37 -23.75 30.79
N ASP A 3 20.25 -23.49 30.15
CA ASP A 3 19.47 -24.51 29.43
C ASP A 3 19.21 -23.99 28.01
N GLU A 4 20.00 -24.50 27.07
CA GLU A 4 19.79 -24.39 25.62
C GLU A 4 18.83 -25.51 25.21
N VAL A 5 17.71 -25.17 24.58
CA VAL A 5 16.86 -26.15 23.88
C VAL A 5 17.18 -26.07 22.38
N SER A 6 18.01 -27.00 21.91
CA SER A 6 18.30 -27.19 20.48
C SER A 6 17.15 -27.92 19.80
N LEU A 7 16.40 -27.25 18.91
CA LEU A 7 15.51 -27.91 17.96
C LEU A 7 16.31 -28.37 16.73
N ASN A 8 16.57 -29.68 16.67
CA ASN A 8 17.08 -30.36 15.48
C ASN A 8 15.97 -30.52 14.43
N LEU A 9 15.92 -29.64 13.45
CA LEU A 9 15.11 -29.84 12.25
C LEU A 9 15.93 -30.67 11.23
N ARG A 10 15.57 -31.94 11.10
CA ARG A 10 16.11 -32.87 10.09
C ARG A 10 15.73 -32.36 8.69
N ARG A 11 16.69 -32.38 7.76
CA ARG A 11 16.43 -32.20 6.32
C ARG A 11 15.64 -33.42 5.79
N PRO A 12 14.68 -33.24 4.87
CA PRO A 12 14.02 -34.37 4.21
C PRO A 12 14.96 -35.04 3.19
N ASP A 13 14.84 -36.37 3.07
CA ASP A 13 15.58 -37.20 2.13
C ASP A 13 15.23 -36.87 0.66
N PRO A 14 16.17 -37.02 -0.29
CA PRO A 14 15.89 -36.82 -1.72
C PRO A 14 15.03 -37.95 -2.28
N LEU A 15 14.08 -37.59 -3.16
CA LEU A 15 13.18 -38.51 -3.86
C LEU A 15 13.96 -39.49 -4.77
N PRO A 16 13.50 -40.74 -4.92
CA PRO A 16 14.17 -41.73 -5.76
C PRO A 16 14.07 -41.40 -7.25
N GLY A 17 15.19 -41.60 -7.95
CA GLY A 17 15.36 -41.33 -9.37
C GLY A 17 14.55 -42.24 -10.30
N ASN A 18 14.25 -41.72 -11.48
CA ASN A 18 13.48 -42.35 -12.54
C ASN A 18 14.21 -43.59 -13.12
N PRO A 19 13.58 -44.77 -13.25
CA PRO A 19 14.22 -45.92 -13.85
C PRO A 19 14.32 -45.79 -15.37
N THR A 20 15.53 -46.00 -15.88
CA THR A 20 15.85 -46.13 -17.29
C THR A 20 15.49 -47.52 -17.82
N GLY A 21 14.79 -47.55 -18.96
CA GLY A 21 14.98 -48.56 -20.01
C GLY A 21 13.93 -49.67 -20.13
N MET A 22 13.13 -49.60 -21.20
CA MET A 22 12.90 -50.75 -22.10
C MET A 22 12.47 -50.27 -23.49
N LYS A 23 13.03 -50.94 -24.50
CA LYS A 23 12.95 -50.68 -25.94
C LYS A 23 11.70 -51.35 -26.53
N ASP A 24 11.09 -50.70 -27.53
CA ASP A 24 11.03 -51.17 -28.93
C ASP A 24 9.76 -50.76 -29.69
N ALA A 25 10.02 -50.37 -30.94
CA ALA A 25 9.18 -50.50 -32.14
C ALA A 25 7.79 -49.82 -32.18
N ASN A 26 7.74 -48.66 -32.84
CA ASN A 26 6.95 -48.57 -34.08
C ASN A 26 7.43 -47.40 -34.97
N GLN A 27 7.99 -47.74 -36.14
CA GLN A 27 8.19 -46.78 -37.22
C GLN A 27 6.84 -46.55 -37.89
N MET A 28 6.24 -45.37 -37.68
CA MET A 28 5.26 -44.82 -38.60
C MET A 28 5.83 -43.55 -39.23
N ASN A 29 5.93 -43.61 -40.54
CA ASN A 29 6.37 -42.57 -41.44
C ASN A 29 5.36 -41.40 -41.40
N VAL A 30 5.73 -40.28 -40.79
CA VAL A 30 4.96 -39.03 -40.83
C VAL A 30 5.82 -38.00 -41.55
N ALA A 31 5.29 -37.48 -42.66
CA ALA A 31 5.92 -36.45 -43.49
C ALA A 31 6.27 -35.18 -42.69
N PRO A 32 7.30 -34.41 -43.10
CA PRO A 32 7.67 -33.18 -42.40
C PRO A 32 6.55 -32.14 -42.53
N ASN A 33 6.06 -31.68 -41.39
CA ASN A 33 5.11 -30.57 -41.29
C ASN A 33 5.83 -29.23 -41.60
N PRO A 34 5.38 -28.41 -42.57
CA PRO A 34 6.08 -27.20 -42.98
C PRO A 34 5.93 -26.00 -42.02
N ASP A 35 5.28 -26.17 -40.86
CA ASP A 35 4.87 -25.04 -40.00
C ASP A 35 5.82 -24.78 -38.81
N THR A 36 7.14 -24.81 -39.00
CA THR A 36 8.10 -24.49 -37.92
C THR A 36 8.45 -23.00 -37.77
N ASN A 37 7.76 -22.07 -38.45
CA ASN A 37 8.12 -20.64 -38.43
C ASN A 37 6.96 -19.70 -38.08
N SER A 38 6.25 -19.96 -36.98
CA SER A 38 5.50 -18.90 -36.29
C SER A 38 5.63 -19.02 -34.78
N VAL A 39 6.84 -18.79 -34.27
CA VAL A 39 6.99 -18.41 -32.87
C VAL A 39 6.44 -16.99 -32.77
N GLY A 40 5.15 -16.89 -32.43
CA GLY A 40 4.53 -15.63 -32.08
C GLY A 40 5.38 -14.95 -31.02
N ASN A 41 5.69 -13.68 -31.25
CA ASN A 41 6.37 -12.83 -30.31
C ASN A 41 5.43 -12.56 -29.13
N HIS A 42 5.24 -13.57 -28.26
CA HIS A 42 4.64 -13.36 -26.96
C HIS A 42 5.67 -12.62 -26.13
N ALA A 43 5.62 -11.29 -26.21
CA ALA A 43 6.27 -10.43 -25.25
C ALA A 43 5.86 -10.95 -23.87
N MET A 44 6.82 -11.51 -23.13
CA MET A 44 6.63 -11.83 -21.72
C MET A 44 6.07 -10.57 -21.06
N PRO A 45 4.99 -10.65 -20.27
CA PRO A 45 4.49 -9.48 -19.57
C PRO A 45 5.66 -8.87 -18.82
N SER A 46 5.89 -7.57 -19.02
CA SER A 46 6.95 -6.84 -18.32
C SER A 46 6.83 -7.16 -16.83
N PRO A 47 7.90 -7.65 -16.17
CA PRO A 47 7.80 -8.02 -14.77
C PRO A 47 7.26 -6.82 -13.99
N GLY A 48 6.15 -7.03 -13.27
CA GLY A 48 5.50 -5.96 -12.51
C GLY A 48 6.49 -5.32 -11.54
N ARG A 49 6.48 -3.99 -11.42
CA ARG A 49 7.36 -3.30 -10.48
C ARG A 49 6.84 -3.51 -9.05
N ALA A 50 7.75 -3.70 -8.10
CA ALA A 50 7.43 -3.82 -6.68
C ALA A 50 8.01 -2.65 -5.90
N ALA A 51 7.30 -2.19 -4.88
CA ALA A 51 7.81 -1.31 -3.83
C ALA A 51 7.98 -2.10 -2.53
N TYR A 52 9.06 -1.84 -1.80
CA TYR A 52 9.30 -2.38 -0.48
C TYR A 52 9.49 -1.22 0.50
N PHE A 53 8.63 -1.12 1.51
CA PHE A 53 8.73 -0.12 2.57
C PHE A 53 9.39 -0.73 3.81
N GLU A 54 10.50 -0.14 4.24
CA GLU A 54 11.15 -0.48 5.51
C GLU A 54 10.61 0.41 6.63
N CYS A 55 9.66 -0.11 7.40
CA CYS A 55 8.84 0.62 8.38
C CYS A 55 9.38 0.55 9.82
N PHE A 56 10.69 0.47 9.99
CA PHE A 56 11.34 0.37 11.30
C PHE A 56 11.03 1.54 12.26
N SER A 57 10.65 2.70 11.73
CA SER A 57 10.23 3.89 12.49
C SER A 57 8.75 4.24 12.31
N GLY A 58 7.94 3.28 11.84
CA GLY A 58 6.55 3.48 11.46
C GLY A 58 6.39 3.97 10.02
N ALA A 59 5.16 4.33 9.67
CA ALA A 59 4.80 4.92 8.39
C ALA A 59 3.64 5.89 8.58
N SER A 60 3.75 7.06 7.96
CA SER A 60 2.68 8.07 7.86
C SER A 60 2.53 8.49 6.39
N GLY A 61 1.40 9.11 6.04
CA GLY A 61 1.11 9.53 4.67
C GLY A 61 2.21 10.41 4.09
N ASP A 62 2.61 11.45 4.81
CA ASP A 62 3.71 12.34 4.42
C ASP A 62 5.07 11.62 4.21
N MET A 63 5.37 10.59 5.00
CA MET A 63 6.56 9.75 4.82
C MET A 63 6.47 8.91 3.55
N ILE A 64 5.28 8.37 3.24
CA ILE A 64 5.05 7.61 2.00
C ILE A 64 5.19 8.54 0.80
N LEU A 65 4.59 9.74 0.83
CA LEU A 65 4.73 10.73 -0.24
C LEU A 65 6.21 11.12 -0.44
N GLY A 66 6.93 11.41 0.66
CA GLY A 66 8.37 11.72 0.61
C GLY A 66 9.19 10.58 0.01
N ALA A 67 8.89 9.32 0.36
CA ALA A 67 9.55 8.15 -0.19
C ALA A 67 9.28 7.96 -1.69
N LEU A 68 8.05 8.22 -2.15
CA LEU A 68 7.69 8.14 -3.57
C LEU A 68 8.41 9.24 -4.38
N VAL A 69 8.52 10.45 -3.82
CA VAL A 69 9.30 11.53 -4.44
C VAL A 69 10.78 11.16 -4.53
N ASP A 70 11.39 10.66 -3.44
CA ASP A 70 12.78 10.19 -3.45
C ASP A 70 12.98 8.98 -4.39
N ALA A 71 11.96 8.17 -4.65
CA ALA A 71 11.96 7.07 -5.61
C ALA A 71 11.85 7.53 -7.09
N GLY A 72 11.71 8.83 -7.33
CA GLY A 72 11.73 9.43 -8.67
C GLY A 72 10.38 9.93 -9.16
N TRP A 73 9.35 10.01 -8.31
CA TRP A 73 8.09 10.67 -8.66
C TRP A 73 8.25 12.19 -8.60
N PRO A 74 8.10 12.95 -9.71
CA PRO A 74 8.32 14.38 -9.71
C PRO A 74 7.36 15.12 -8.76
N VAL A 75 7.88 16.14 -8.06
CA VAL A 75 7.06 16.97 -7.16
C VAL A 75 5.91 17.66 -7.90
N ALA A 76 6.11 18.04 -9.16
CA ALA A 76 5.06 18.62 -10.00
C ALA A 76 3.91 17.64 -10.26
N ASP A 77 4.21 16.36 -10.47
CA ASP A 77 3.21 15.31 -10.71
C ASP A 77 2.45 14.97 -9.42
N LEU A 78 3.13 15.01 -8.26
CA LEU A 78 2.48 14.94 -6.95
C LEU A 78 1.49 16.10 -6.79
N GLU A 79 1.94 17.33 -7.01
CA GLU A 79 1.08 18.51 -6.90
C GLU A 79 -0.11 18.45 -7.87
N GLU A 80 0.09 17.99 -9.11
CA GLU A 80 -0.98 17.79 -10.08
C GLU A 80 -1.99 16.73 -9.60
N ALA A 81 -1.52 15.59 -9.08
CA ALA A 81 -2.38 14.54 -8.56
C ALA A 81 -3.23 15.01 -7.37
N LEU A 82 -2.65 15.79 -6.46
CA LEU A 82 -3.41 16.36 -5.32
C LEU A 82 -4.45 17.39 -5.79
N ASN A 83 -4.08 18.27 -6.73
CA ASN A 83 -5.00 19.26 -7.34
C ASN A 83 -6.06 18.63 -8.26
N ALA A 84 -5.97 17.33 -8.57
CA ALA A 84 -7.00 16.61 -9.31
C ALA A 84 -8.27 16.39 -8.48
N VAL A 85 -8.16 16.47 -7.15
CA VAL A 85 -9.27 16.32 -6.19
C VAL A 85 -9.79 17.70 -5.80
N ASP A 86 -11.10 17.89 -5.88
CA ASP A 86 -11.75 19.19 -5.60
C ASP A 86 -11.85 19.46 -4.09
N LEU A 87 -10.71 19.77 -3.49
CA LEU A 87 -10.57 20.11 -2.08
C LEU A 87 -9.79 21.42 -1.95
N ASP A 88 -10.36 22.38 -1.23
CA ASP A 88 -9.77 23.69 -0.99
C ASP A 88 -9.06 23.77 0.37
N GLY A 89 -8.34 24.88 0.58
CA GLY A 89 -7.85 25.26 1.89
C GLY A 89 -6.61 24.49 2.34
N TRP A 90 -5.84 23.93 1.41
CA TRP A 90 -4.57 23.30 1.71
C TRP A 90 -3.42 23.89 0.89
N THR A 91 -2.20 23.64 1.35
CA THR A 91 -0.95 23.99 0.66
C THR A 91 0.04 22.84 0.77
N LEU A 92 0.89 22.67 -0.23
CA LEU A 92 1.95 21.66 -0.26
C LEU A 92 3.31 22.30 -0.07
N GLU A 93 4.07 21.76 0.87
CA GLU A 93 5.49 22.07 1.05
C GLU A 93 6.29 20.79 0.84
N VAL A 94 7.22 20.80 -0.12
CA VAL A 94 8.16 19.69 -0.33
C VAL A 94 9.58 20.23 -0.21
N LYS A 95 10.38 19.65 0.69
CA LYS A 95 11.77 20.08 0.89
C LYS A 95 12.69 18.93 1.26
N PRO A 96 13.98 19.01 0.88
CA PRO A 96 15.00 18.13 1.44
C PRO A 96 15.09 18.33 2.96
N THR A 97 15.25 17.24 3.69
CA THR A 97 15.43 17.24 5.15
C THR A 97 16.49 16.22 5.56
N LYS A 98 16.84 16.24 6.85
CA LYS A 98 17.63 15.18 7.49
C LYS A 98 16.87 14.62 8.68
N LYS A 99 16.75 13.30 8.76
CA LYS A 99 16.23 12.57 9.92
C LYS A 99 17.39 11.77 10.52
N GLY A 100 17.95 12.28 11.61
CA GLY A 100 19.24 11.82 12.11
C GLY A 100 20.35 12.03 11.07
N ALA A 101 21.05 10.95 10.70
CA ALA A 101 22.12 10.99 9.70
C ALA A 101 21.63 10.80 8.25
N LEU A 102 20.34 10.51 8.03
CA LEU A 102 19.81 10.16 6.72
C LEU A 102 19.19 11.38 6.02
N ARG A 103 19.52 11.58 4.74
CA ARG A 103 18.79 12.51 3.85
C ARG A 103 17.44 11.91 3.52
N ALA A 104 16.40 12.73 3.55
CA ALA A 104 15.06 12.36 3.11
C ALA A 104 14.37 13.56 2.45
N THR A 105 13.29 13.30 1.73
CA THR A 105 12.34 14.34 1.33
C THR A 105 11.22 14.45 2.37
N GLN A 106 11.00 15.67 2.88
CA GLN A 106 9.84 15.98 3.72
C GLN A 106 8.74 16.56 2.83
N VAL A 107 7.62 15.86 2.79
CA VAL A 107 6.37 16.38 2.26
C VAL A 107 5.53 16.89 3.43
N THR A 108 4.81 17.98 3.26
CA THR A 108 3.90 18.49 4.29
C THR A 108 2.70 19.11 3.59
N ILE A 109 1.54 18.51 3.84
CA ILE A 109 0.25 19.06 3.44
C ILE A 109 -0.25 19.88 4.63
N ARG A 110 -0.37 21.19 4.45
CA ARG A 110 -0.89 22.09 5.49
C ARG A 110 -2.30 22.45 5.14
N VAL A 111 -3.19 22.27 6.10
CA VAL A 111 -4.60 22.62 5.94
C VAL A 111 -4.91 23.86 6.78
N ALA A 112 -5.60 24.82 6.18
CA ALA A 112 -5.97 26.09 6.79
C ALA A 112 -7.43 26.07 7.25
N GLY A 113 -7.68 26.60 8.45
CA GLY A 113 -9.03 26.75 8.99
C GLY A 113 -9.64 25.46 9.55
N ALA A 114 -10.91 25.56 9.96
CA ALA A 114 -11.67 24.42 10.45
C ALA A 114 -12.00 23.46 9.31
N GLN A 115 -11.84 22.17 9.56
CA GLN A 115 -12.17 21.13 8.59
C GLN A 115 -13.60 20.65 8.78
N PRO A 116 -14.37 20.49 7.69
CA PRO A 116 -15.66 19.83 7.79
C PRO A 116 -15.44 18.38 8.20
N GLU A 117 -16.33 17.85 9.04
CA GLU A 117 -16.41 16.42 9.26
C GLU A 117 -17.00 15.77 8.00
N ARG A 118 -16.40 14.67 7.58
CA ARG A 118 -16.82 13.92 6.39
C ARG A 118 -17.07 12.48 6.76
N THR A 119 -18.15 11.93 6.24
CA THR A 119 -18.42 10.49 6.18
C THR A 119 -17.83 9.90 4.88
N VAL A 120 -17.82 8.58 4.74
CA VAL A 120 -17.54 7.93 3.44
C VAL A 120 -18.45 8.47 2.34
N LEU A 121 -19.72 8.71 2.66
CA LEU A 121 -20.71 9.20 1.71
C LEU A 121 -20.37 10.60 1.19
N ASP A 122 -19.64 11.40 1.97
CA ASP A 122 -19.15 12.71 1.54
C ASP A 122 -17.87 12.59 0.70
N ILE A 123 -16.97 11.66 1.04
CA ILE A 123 -15.67 11.48 0.36
C ILE A 123 -15.85 10.82 -1.02
N ALA A 124 -16.71 9.82 -1.13
CA ALA A 124 -16.82 9.04 -2.36
C ALA A 124 -17.22 9.88 -3.60
N PRO A 125 -18.19 10.83 -3.51
CA PRO A 125 -18.48 11.76 -4.59
C PRO A 125 -17.28 12.63 -4.99
N ILE A 126 -16.51 13.13 -4.02
CA ILE A 126 -15.33 13.97 -4.25
C ILE A 126 -14.28 13.19 -5.07
N ILE A 127 -13.98 11.95 -4.68
CA ILE A 127 -13.04 11.09 -5.39
C ILE A 127 -13.55 10.72 -6.78
N ARG A 128 -14.84 10.39 -6.93
CA ARG A 128 -15.44 10.03 -8.23
C ARG A 128 -15.39 11.19 -9.23
N ALA A 129 -15.65 12.41 -8.76
CA ALA A 129 -15.64 13.62 -9.58
C ALA A 129 -14.23 14.13 -9.92
N SER A 130 -13.19 13.64 -9.24
CA SER A 130 -11.80 14.03 -9.47
C SER A 130 -11.31 13.71 -10.89
N ARG A 131 -10.21 14.34 -11.29
CA ARG A 131 -9.50 14.10 -12.56
C ARG A 131 -8.49 12.95 -12.48
N LEU A 132 -8.51 12.16 -11.41
CA LEU A 132 -7.63 10.99 -11.22
C LEU A 132 -7.96 9.88 -12.21
N SER A 133 -7.03 8.93 -12.41
CA SER A 133 -7.30 7.73 -13.20
C SER A 133 -8.37 6.86 -12.53
N GLU A 134 -9.10 6.08 -13.33
CA GLU A 134 -10.14 5.17 -12.79
C GLU A 134 -9.56 4.09 -11.86
N THR A 135 -8.32 3.66 -12.13
CA THR A 135 -7.59 2.74 -11.23
C THR A 135 -7.29 3.39 -9.89
N VAL A 136 -6.80 4.63 -9.86
CA VAL A 136 -6.55 5.37 -8.62
C VAL A 136 -7.85 5.60 -7.87
N LYS A 137 -8.91 6.07 -8.53
CA LYS A 137 -10.23 6.27 -7.91
C LYS A 137 -10.74 4.98 -7.26
N SER A 138 -10.72 3.87 -7.99
CA SER A 138 -11.18 2.57 -7.49
C SER A 138 -10.40 2.12 -6.26
N ARG A 139 -9.08 2.29 -6.26
CA ARG A 139 -8.22 1.91 -5.12
C ARG A 139 -8.43 2.81 -3.91
N VAL A 140 -8.49 4.12 -4.12
CA VAL A 140 -8.73 5.10 -3.03
C VAL A 140 -10.09 4.86 -2.38
N LEU A 141 -11.15 4.66 -3.18
CA LEU A 141 -12.48 4.34 -2.64
C LEU A 141 -12.45 3.05 -1.82
N GLY A 142 -11.81 1.98 -2.30
CA GLY A 142 -11.71 0.73 -1.55
C GLY A 142 -10.92 0.86 -0.24
N LEU A 143 -9.94 1.77 -0.16
CA LEU A 143 -9.24 2.08 1.09
C LEU A 143 -10.17 2.81 2.08
N PHE A 144 -10.96 3.78 1.61
CA PHE A 144 -11.95 4.47 2.45
C PHE A 144 -13.06 3.54 2.93
N ASP A 145 -13.53 2.63 2.10
CA ASP A 145 -14.53 1.62 2.49
C ASP A 145 -13.98 0.73 3.62
N GLU A 146 -12.72 0.29 3.53
CA GLU A 146 -12.09 -0.50 4.60
C GLU A 146 -11.89 0.30 5.90
N LEU A 147 -11.50 1.56 5.78
CA LEU A 147 -11.41 2.48 6.92
C LEU A 147 -12.78 2.63 7.59
N ALA A 148 -13.84 2.82 6.81
CA ALA A 148 -15.21 2.92 7.32
C ALA A 148 -15.65 1.69 8.10
N ASP A 149 -15.36 0.50 7.57
CA ASP A 149 -15.68 -0.77 8.21
C ASP A 149 -14.96 -0.94 9.55
N VAL A 150 -13.83 -0.27 9.75
CA VAL A 150 -13.05 -0.32 10.99
C VAL A 150 -13.54 0.74 11.98
N GLU A 151 -13.88 1.93 11.52
CA GLU A 151 -14.43 2.99 12.37
C GLU A 151 -15.84 2.64 12.85
N ALA A 152 -16.67 2.07 11.98
CA ALA A 152 -18.01 1.58 12.34
C ALA A 152 -17.98 0.59 13.52
N LEU A 153 -16.99 -0.29 13.57
CA LEU A 153 -16.82 -1.23 14.68
C LEU A 153 -16.44 -0.53 16.00
N GLN A 154 -15.70 0.56 15.95
CA GLN A 154 -15.28 1.29 17.14
C GLN A 154 -16.37 2.18 17.71
N HIS A 155 -17.19 2.75 16.83
CA HIS A 155 -18.25 3.69 17.19
C HIS A 155 -19.64 3.04 17.34
N ASP A 156 -19.79 1.74 17.07
CA ASP A 156 -21.08 1.02 17.04
C ASP A 156 -22.09 1.68 16.09
N GLU A 157 -21.60 2.11 14.92
CA GLU A 157 -22.37 2.79 13.88
C GLU A 157 -22.40 1.97 12.58
N ALA A 158 -23.30 2.31 11.66
CA ALA A 158 -23.27 1.72 10.33
C ALA A 158 -22.10 2.31 9.51
N PRO A 159 -21.39 1.51 8.68
CA PRO A 159 -20.27 2.00 7.85
C PRO A 159 -20.63 3.20 6.97
N ASP A 160 -21.85 3.24 6.44
CA ASP A 160 -22.31 4.34 5.58
C ASP A 160 -22.53 5.66 6.35
N THR A 161 -22.73 5.61 7.67
CA THR A 161 -23.03 6.79 8.50
C THR A 161 -21.88 7.18 9.40
N VAL A 162 -20.78 6.42 9.42
CA VAL A 162 -19.66 6.70 10.32
C VAL A 162 -18.99 8.02 9.93
N HIS A 163 -18.84 8.89 10.92
CA HIS A 163 -18.13 10.14 10.75
C HIS A 163 -16.63 9.90 10.96
N PHE A 164 -15.81 10.26 9.96
CA PHE A 164 -14.37 10.20 10.14
C PHE A 164 -13.90 11.43 10.90
N HIS A 165 -13.58 11.26 12.19
CA HIS A 165 -13.07 12.33 13.03
C HIS A 165 -11.61 12.71 12.71
N GLU A 166 -10.81 11.72 12.31
CA GLU A 166 -9.38 11.91 11.98
C GLU A 166 -9.10 11.66 10.49
N VAL A 167 -9.73 10.65 9.90
CA VAL A 167 -9.43 10.18 8.53
C VAL A 167 -10.14 10.99 7.43
N GLY A 168 -11.16 11.79 7.78
CA GLY A 168 -11.95 12.60 6.85
C GLY A 168 -11.36 13.99 6.59
N ALA A 169 -10.26 14.31 7.25
CA ALA A 169 -9.54 15.56 7.08
C ALA A 169 -8.86 15.63 5.71
N VAL A 170 -8.70 16.84 5.19
CA VAL A 170 -8.14 17.07 3.84
C VAL A 170 -6.72 16.48 3.70
N ASP A 171 -5.87 16.60 4.72
CA ASP A 171 -4.53 16.02 4.71
C ASP A 171 -4.56 14.49 4.59
N SER A 172 -5.40 13.80 5.37
CA SER A 172 -5.55 12.35 5.28
C SER A 172 -6.07 11.89 3.91
N ILE A 173 -7.03 12.61 3.33
CA ILE A 173 -7.54 12.32 1.98
C ILE A 173 -6.43 12.47 0.94
N LEU A 174 -5.70 13.57 0.99
CA LEU A 174 -4.62 13.86 0.04
C LEU A 174 -3.41 12.94 0.22
N ASP A 175 -3.13 12.47 1.44
CA ASP A 175 -2.11 11.46 1.70
C ASP A 175 -2.45 10.13 1.02
N ILE A 176 -3.69 9.64 1.18
CA ILE A 176 -4.15 8.38 0.54
C ILE A 176 -4.13 8.53 -0.99
N VAL A 177 -4.67 9.63 -1.51
CA VAL A 177 -4.69 9.92 -2.95
C VAL A 177 -3.27 9.98 -3.51
N GLY A 178 -2.39 10.75 -2.88
CA GLY A 178 -1.01 10.92 -3.32
C GLY A 178 -0.23 9.61 -3.26
N ALA A 179 -0.42 8.78 -2.22
CA ALA A 179 0.24 7.49 -2.11
C ALA A 179 -0.18 6.54 -3.25
N VAL A 180 -1.48 6.43 -3.51
CA VAL A 180 -2.01 5.55 -4.57
C VAL A 180 -1.61 6.07 -5.96
N ALA A 181 -1.71 7.38 -6.20
CA ALA A 181 -1.33 8.00 -7.47
C ALA A 181 0.18 7.85 -7.74
N GLY A 182 1.02 8.05 -6.73
CA GLY A 182 2.47 7.89 -6.88
C GLY A 182 2.90 6.45 -7.13
N LEU A 183 2.24 5.47 -6.48
CA LEU A 183 2.46 4.05 -6.78
C LEU A 183 2.09 3.72 -8.22
N GLU A 184 0.94 4.23 -8.72
CA GLU A 184 0.54 4.06 -10.12
C GLU A 184 1.53 4.73 -11.08
N ALA A 185 1.91 5.99 -10.82
CA ALA A 185 2.83 6.76 -11.66
C ALA A 185 4.21 6.08 -11.78
N LEU A 186 4.67 5.46 -10.69
CA LEU A 186 5.89 4.66 -10.69
C LEU A 186 5.68 3.26 -11.26
N GLY A 187 4.49 2.87 -11.70
CA GLY A 187 4.18 1.55 -12.26
C GLY A 187 4.28 0.41 -11.24
N VAL A 188 4.13 0.71 -9.95
CA VAL A 188 4.17 -0.27 -8.86
C VAL A 188 2.89 -1.09 -8.86
N THR A 189 3.05 -2.40 -8.91
CA THR A 189 1.96 -3.39 -8.96
C THR A 189 1.89 -4.22 -7.68
N HIS A 190 2.98 -4.27 -6.91
CA HIS A 190 3.09 -5.04 -5.68
C HIS A 190 3.74 -4.17 -4.60
N VAL A 191 3.15 -4.15 -3.42
CA VAL A 191 3.69 -3.45 -2.24
C VAL A 191 4.03 -4.48 -1.17
N PHE A 192 5.25 -4.42 -0.68
CA PHE A 192 5.74 -5.21 0.44
C PHE A 192 6.14 -4.26 1.57
N VAL A 193 5.97 -4.70 2.81
CA VAL A 193 6.34 -3.93 4.00
C VAL A 193 7.11 -4.82 4.96
N SER A 194 8.11 -4.27 5.66
CA SER A 194 8.67 -4.91 6.85
C SER A 194 7.64 -4.90 8.00
N PRO A 195 7.89 -5.59 9.14
CA PRO A 195 7.08 -5.37 10.32
C PRO A 195 6.97 -3.88 10.65
N ILE A 196 5.79 -3.43 11.03
CA ILE A 196 5.54 -2.01 11.27
C ILE A 196 5.86 -1.70 12.73
N ASN A 197 6.74 -0.72 12.95
CA ASN A 197 6.92 -0.16 14.28
C ASN A 197 5.76 0.79 14.58
N VAL A 198 4.82 0.33 15.40
CA VAL A 198 3.61 1.06 15.76
C VAL A 198 3.83 2.06 16.91
N GLY A 199 5.01 2.08 17.50
CA GLY A 199 5.30 2.90 18.67
C GLY A 199 4.59 2.39 19.94
N GLY A 200 4.38 3.30 20.89
CA GLY A 200 3.67 3.00 22.14
C GLY A 200 3.38 4.27 22.94
N GLY A 201 2.49 4.15 23.92
CA GLY A 201 2.02 5.28 24.73
C GLY A 201 0.56 5.61 24.44
N THR A 202 0.21 6.89 24.59
CA THR A 202 -1.15 7.40 24.37
C THR A 202 -1.13 8.70 23.60
N VAL A 203 -2.18 8.96 22.83
CA VAL A 203 -2.41 10.19 22.07
C VAL A 203 -3.75 10.81 22.49
N ASP A 204 -3.79 12.14 22.60
CA ASP A 204 -5.01 12.90 22.89
C ASP A 204 -5.74 13.18 21.57
N THR A 205 -6.93 12.61 21.41
CA THR A 205 -7.75 12.65 20.19
C THR A 205 -9.11 13.26 20.49
N ARG A 206 -9.93 13.45 19.45
CA ARG A 206 -11.34 13.89 19.64
C ARG A 206 -12.17 12.85 20.41
N ASP A 207 -11.82 11.58 20.27
CA ASP A 207 -12.43 10.45 20.97
C ASP A 207 -11.82 10.22 22.37
N GLY A 208 -10.98 11.15 22.83
CA GLY A 208 -10.29 11.11 24.11
C GLY A 208 -8.88 10.53 24.01
N ILE A 209 -8.36 10.07 25.14
CA ILE A 209 -7.01 9.53 25.23
C ILE A 209 -7.01 8.09 24.71
N LEU A 210 -6.40 7.87 23.55
CA LEU A 210 -6.31 6.56 22.90
C LEU A 210 -4.90 5.97 23.02
N PRO A 211 -4.75 4.63 23.04
CA PRO A 211 -3.43 4.00 22.98
C PRO A 211 -2.76 4.22 21.62
N VAL A 212 -1.44 4.03 21.58
CA VAL A 212 -0.66 3.97 20.34
C VAL A 212 -0.23 2.51 20.09
N PRO A 213 -0.59 1.89 18.95
CA PRO A 213 -1.44 2.44 17.88
C PRO A 213 -2.90 2.57 18.33
N GLY A 214 -3.63 3.51 17.69
CA GLY A 214 -5.06 3.66 17.91
C GLY A 214 -5.84 2.40 17.52
N PRO A 215 -7.06 2.19 18.05
CA PRO A 215 -7.80 0.95 17.83
C PRO A 215 -8.12 0.70 16.35
N ALA A 216 -8.41 1.75 15.57
CA ALA A 216 -8.60 1.66 14.12
C ALA A 216 -7.39 1.06 13.40
N THR A 217 -6.22 1.66 13.63
CA THR A 217 -4.95 1.21 13.06
C THR A 217 -4.65 -0.23 13.47
N LEU A 218 -4.87 -0.59 14.73
CA LEU A 218 -4.64 -1.96 15.22
C LEU A 218 -5.53 -2.98 14.52
N GLU A 219 -6.81 -2.66 14.32
CA GLU A 219 -7.76 -3.53 13.63
C GLU A 219 -7.40 -3.72 12.15
N LEU A 220 -6.97 -2.66 11.46
CA LEU A 220 -6.47 -2.76 10.08
C LEU A 220 -5.27 -3.70 9.97
N LEU A 221 -4.26 -3.51 10.84
CA LEU A 221 -3.07 -4.35 10.87
C LEU A 221 -3.43 -5.83 11.10
N ARG A 222 -4.37 -6.09 12.01
CA ARG A 222 -4.88 -7.44 12.28
C ARG A 222 -5.59 -8.03 11.07
N ARG A 223 -6.52 -7.32 10.44
CA ARG A 223 -7.27 -7.78 9.25
C ARG A 223 -6.35 -8.10 8.08
N ARG A 224 -5.30 -7.30 7.89
CA ARG A 224 -4.32 -7.45 6.82
C ARG A 224 -3.16 -8.39 7.17
N ASN A 225 -3.16 -8.96 8.37
CA ASN A 225 -2.11 -9.85 8.87
C ASN A 225 -0.71 -9.23 8.70
N ILE A 226 -0.59 -7.93 8.99
CA ILE A 226 0.66 -7.19 8.91
C ILE A 226 1.41 -7.37 10.22
N PRO A 227 2.67 -7.86 10.18
CA PRO A 227 3.47 -8.01 11.39
C PRO A 227 3.81 -6.65 12.01
N ILE A 228 3.89 -6.60 13.34
CA ILE A 228 4.33 -5.44 14.12
C ILE A 228 5.52 -5.84 15.00
N TYR A 229 6.35 -4.87 15.40
CA TYR A 229 7.44 -5.08 16.35
C TYR A 229 6.97 -5.23 17.81
#